data_AF-A0A1H3GGB1-F1
#
_entry.id   AF-A0A1H3GGB1-F1
#
_cell.length_a   1.000
_cell.length_b   1.000
_cell.length_c   1.000
_cell.angle_alpha   90.00
_cell.angle_beta   90.00
_cell.angle_gamma   90.00
#
_symmetry.space_group_name_H-M   'P 1'
#
loop_
_entity.id
_entity.type
_entity.pdbx_description
1 polymer ?
#
loop_
_entity_poly.entity_id
_entity_poly.type
_entity_poly.pdbx_seq_one_letter_code
_entity_poly.pdbx_strand_id
1 'polypeptide(L)'
;MNKVAIKKLLGVSAFLSGIGLAGAGFSHDIAGPIDPAGNVPSFTVVAMVTCFDDNGQTDKLVANIRDMSPAVEGMFVNLALFKGSKAISTTDSIPGDNSPSPTIALRGGGGLYFMIINKTKAGTRNVAVEYHCMTADNNHTGTDILLTTYE
;
A
#
# COMPACT_ATOMS: atom_id res chain seq x y z
N MET A 1 -69.31 -7.72 30.74
CA MET A 1 -68.79 -8.81 31.59
C MET A 1 -67.36 -9.13 31.17
N ASN A 2 -66.42 -8.79 32.06
CA ASN A 2 -65.07 -9.33 32.32
C ASN A 2 -64.19 -9.86 31.17
N LYS A 3 -63.07 -9.17 30.88
CA LYS A 3 -61.72 -9.32 31.48
C LYS A 3 -60.99 -10.56 30.94
N VAL A 4 -59.96 -10.35 30.11
CA VAL A 4 -58.65 -10.99 30.31
C VAL A 4 -57.55 -10.06 29.78
N ALA A 5 -56.85 -9.42 30.70
CA ALA A 5 -55.46 -8.99 30.50
C ALA A 5 -54.60 -9.98 31.30
N ILE A 6 -53.68 -10.69 30.66
CA ILE A 6 -52.58 -11.38 31.33
C ILE A 6 -51.29 -11.15 30.54
N LYS A 7 -50.41 -10.35 31.15
CA LYS A 7 -48.98 -10.23 30.83
C LYS A 7 -48.24 -11.45 31.41
N LYS A 8 -47.15 -11.85 30.73
CA LYS A 8 -45.83 -12.36 31.22
C LYS A 8 -45.34 -13.51 30.33
N LEU A 9 -44.31 -13.25 29.50
CA LEU A 9 -42.87 -13.43 29.75
C LEU A 9 -42.40 -14.87 29.45
N LEU A 10 -41.38 -14.99 28.57
CA LEU A 10 -40.38 -16.06 28.35
C LEU A 10 -40.09 -16.10 26.84
N GLY A 11 -38.89 -15.93 26.31
CA GLY A 11 -37.57 -15.80 26.89
C GLY A 11 -36.60 -15.23 25.84
N VAL A 12 -35.56 -14.58 26.36
CA VAL A 12 -34.49 -13.89 25.66
C VAL A 12 -33.65 -14.87 24.84
N SER A 13 -33.35 -14.52 23.58
CA SER A 13 -32.09 -14.94 22.95
C SER A 13 -31.65 -13.85 21.98
N ALA A 14 -31.00 -12.82 22.54
CA ALA A 14 -30.28 -11.82 21.76
C ALA A 14 -28.99 -12.47 21.26
N PHE A 15 -28.97 -12.86 19.98
CA PHE A 15 -27.73 -13.21 19.31
C PHE A 15 -26.98 -11.90 19.06
N LEU A 16 -26.05 -11.56 19.97
CA LEU A 16 -25.08 -10.50 19.78
C LEU A 16 -24.11 -10.95 18.67
N SER A 17 -24.47 -10.69 17.41
CA SER A 17 -23.49 -10.67 16.33
C SER A 17 -22.57 -9.48 16.59
N GLY A 18 -21.41 -9.75 17.17
CA GLY A 18 -20.33 -8.79 17.23
C GLY A 18 -19.98 -8.35 15.81
N ILE A 19 -20.34 -7.12 15.46
CA ILE A 19 -19.76 -6.46 14.30
C ILE A 19 -18.32 -6.17 14.71
N GLY A 20 -17.40 -7.04 14.30
CA GLY A 20 -16.01 -6.66 14.21
C GLY A 20 -15.95 -5.52 13.20
N LEU A 21 -15.80 -4.28 13.66
CA LEU A 21 -15.26 -3.23 12.81
C LEU A 21 -13.83 -3.65 12.50
N ALA A 22 -13.65 -4.42 11.42
CA ALA A 22 -12.39 -4.41 10.72
C ALA A 22 -12.18 -2.96 10.32
N GLY A 23 -11.20 -2.29 10.96
CA GLY A 23 -10.79 -0.96 10.54
C GLY A 23 -10.55 -1.01 9.05
N ALA A 24 -11.31 -0.22 8.28
CA ALA A 24 -11.06 -0.04 6.87
C ALA A 24 -9.71 0.66 6.77
N GLY A 25 -8.64 -0.12 6.68
CA GLY A 25 -7.34 0.39 6.30
C GLY A 25 -7.47 0.84 4.86
N PHE A 26 -7.48 2.15 4.62
CA PHE A 26 -7.30 2.64 3.25
C PHE A 26 -5.92 2.16 2.81
N SER A 27 -5.88 1.26 1.82
CA SER A 27 -4.66 1.07 1.05
C SER A 27 -4.46 2.31 0.21
N HIS A 28 -3.27 2.89 0.30
CA HIS A 28 -2.92 3.93 -0.64
C HIS A 28 -2.24 3.28 -1.82
N ASP A 29 -2.87 3.44 -2.98
CA ASP A 29 -2.32 2.98 -4.25
C ASP A 29 -1.90 4.20 -5.05
N ILE A 30 -0.65 4.20 -5.53
CA ILE A 30 -0.27 5.05 -6.67
C ILE A 30 -0.18 4.16 -7.89
N ALA A 31 -0.85 4.56 -8.96
CA ALA A 31 -0.77 3.89 -10.24
C ALA A 31 -0.62 4.90 -11.37
N GLY A 32 0.15 4.53 -12.39
CA GLY A 32 0.32 5.35 -13.57
C GLY A 32 1.49 4.93 -14.46
N PRO A 33 1.63 5.57 -15.63
CA PRO A 33 2.78 5.35 -16.49
C PRO A 33 4.04 5.95 -15.87
N ILE A 34 5.13 5.19 -15.90
CA ILE A 34 6.50 5.69 -15.73
C ILE A 34 7.18 5.72 -17.11
N ASP A 35 8.00 6.75 -17.33
CA ASP A 35 8.60 7.04 -18.64
C ASP A 35 7.56 7.08 -19.77
N PRO A 36 6.62 8.05 -19.79
CA PRO A 36 5.61 8.13 -20.84
C PRO A 36 6.19 8.25 -22.26
N ALA A 37 7.41 8.80 -22.40
CA ALA A 37 8.15 8.83 -23.66
C ALA A 37 8.76 7.47 -24.03
N GLY A 38 9.02 6.62 -23.04
CA GLY A 38 9.50 5.25 -23.21
C GLY A 38 10.94 5.17 -23.71
N ASN A 39 11.74 6.24 -23.60
CA ASN A 39 13.05 6.33 -24.24
C ASN A 39 14.24 6.20 -23.27
N VAL A 40 14.00 6.14 -21.95
CA VAL A 40 15.08 6.05 -20.95
C VAL A 40 15.08 4.67 -20.29
N PRO A 41 16.09 3.81 -20.57
CA PRO A 41 16.13 2.45 -20.02
C PRO A 41 16.11 2.38 -18.49
N SER A 42 16.76 3.33 -17.83
CA SER A 42 16.89 3.41 -16.38
C SER A 42 16.05 4.54 -15.78
N PHE A 43 14.93 4.90 -16.43
CA PHE A 43 14.05 5.96 -15.92
C PHE A 43 13.69 5.66 -14.47
N THR A 44 13.84 6.68 -13.61
CA THR A 44 13.66 6.54 -12.17
C THR A 44 12.67 7.59 -11.69
N VAL A 45 11.60 7.13 -11.05
CA VAL A 45 10.63 7.99 -10.34
C VAL A 45 10.99 8.03 -8.87
N VAL A 46 10.88 9.20 -8.26
CA VAL A 46 11.01 9.37 -6.82
C VAL A 46 9.69 9.92 -6.29
N ALA A 47 9.07 9.18 -5.40
CA ALA A 47 7.92 9.62 -4.62
C ALA A 47 8.34 9.85 -3.17
N MET A 48 7.72 10.83 -2.54
CA MET A 48 7.89 11.15 -1.13
C MET A 48 6.66 10.67 -0.38
N VAL A 49 6.84 9.75 0.56
CA VAL A 49 5.76 9.23 1.41
C VAL A 49 5.98 9.75 2.82
N THR A 50 5.00 10.46 3.36
CA THR A 50 5.05 10.94 4.75
C THR A 50 4.16 10.07 5.61
N CYS A 51 4.76 9.34 6.55
CA CYS A 51 4.03 8.61 7.57
C CYS A 51 3.84 9.47 8.81
N PHE A 52 2.67 9.42 9.44
CA PHE A 52 2.42 10.16 10.69
C PHE A 52 1.51 9.39 11.63
N ASP A 53 1.62 9.72 12.92
CA ASP A 53 0.90 9.04 13.98
C ASP A 53 -0.55 9.52 13.98
N ASP A 54 -1.47 8.59 13.73
CA ASP A 54 -2.92 8.83 13.72
C ASP A 54 -3.60 7.74 14.57
N ASN A 55 -3.57 6.48 14.10
CA ASN A 55 -4.07 5.31 14.83
C ASN A 55 -2.99 4.57 15.64
N GLY A 56 -2.06 5.33 16.21
CA GLY A 56 -0.93 4.82 17.00
C GLY A 56 0.43 5.23 16.44
N GLN A 57 1.49 4.82 17.15
CA GLN A 57 2.86 5.16 16.77
C GLN A 57 3.27 4.41 15.50
N THR A 58 3.61 5.16 14.46
CA THR A 58 4.13 4.62 13.20
C THR A 58 5.50 3.99 13.44
N ASP A 59 5.68 2.77 12.96
CA ASP A 59 6.93 2.02 13.02
C ASP A 59 7.59 1.87 11.65
N LYS A 60 6.81 1.70 10.59
CA LYS A 60 7.32 1.28 9.27
C LYS A 60 6.48 1.77 8.10
N LEU A 61 7.13 1.88 6.95
CA LEU A 61 6.49 1.90 5.64
C LEU A 61 6.58 0.51 5.02
N VAL A 62 5.45 -0.03 4.59
CA VAL A 62 5.32 -1.30 3.88
C VAL A 62 4.94 -1.01 2.43
N ALA A 63 5.53 -1.69 1.46
CA ALA A 63 5.16 -1.52 0.06
C ALA A 63 5.44 -2.74 -0.82
N ASN A 64 4.73 -2.84 -1.93
CA ASN A 64 5.01 -3.73 -3.05
C ASN A 64 4.79 -2.98 -4.37
N ILE A 65 5.35 -3.48 -5.47
CA ILE A 65 5.12 -2.93 -6.81
C ILE A 65 4.61 -4.01 -7.76
N ARG A 66 3.76 -3.62 -8.68
CA ARG A 66 3.24 -4.44 -9.78
C ARG A 66 3.39 -3.71 -11.10
N ASP A 67 3.92 -4.38 -12.09
CA ASP A 67 3.90 -3.97 -13.48
C ASP A 67 2.63 -4.49 -14.17
N MET A 68 1.80 -3.57 -14.64
CA MET A 68 0.51 -3.85 -15.27
C MET A 68 0.59 -3.80 -16.80
N SER A 69 1.79 -3.72 -17.37
CA SER A 69 1.98 -3.59 -18.82
C SER A 69 2.29 -4.94 -19.50
N PRO A 70 2.11 -5.04 -20.83
CA PRO A 70 2.41 -6.27 -21.57
C PRO A 70 3.82 -6.80 -21.32
N ALA A 71 3.99 -8.12 -21.38
CA ALA A 71 5.27 -8.77 -21.15
C ALA A 71 6.33 -8.28 -22.16
N VAL A 72 7.48 -7.87 -21.63
CA VAL A 72 8.70 -7.62 -22.41
C VAL A 72 9.82 -8.39 -21.71
N GLU A 73 10.43 -9.33 -22.41
CA GLU A 73 11.48 -10.18 -21.83
C GLU A 73 12.59 -9.32 -21.21
N GLY A 74 12.96 -9.59 -19.96
CA GLY A 74 14.00 -8.85 -19.22
C GLY A 74 13.63 -7.40 -18.85
N MET A 75 12.36 -7.01 -18.97
CA MET A 75 11.86 -5.72 -18.49
C MET A 75 11.36 -5.85 -17.06
N PHE A 76 12.21 -5.51 -16.10
CA PHE A 76 11.87 -5.58 -14.68
C PHE A 76 11.57 -4.18 -14.15
N VAL A 77 10.73 -4.11 -13.13
CA VAL A 77 10.43 -2.89 -12.40
C VAL A 77 10.88 -3.07 -10.95
N ASN A 78 11.71 -2.17 -10.46
CA ASN A 78 12.23 -2.20 -9.09
C ASN A 78 11.58 -1.11 -8.24
N LEU A 79 11.36 -1.42 -6.98
CA LEU A 79 10.94 -0.50 -5.93
C LEU A 79 11.97 -0.53 -4.80
N ALA A 80 12.46 0.64 -4.40
CA ALA A 80 13.30 0.82 -3.24
C ALA A 80 12.70 1.84 -2.28
N LEU A 81 12.68 1.51 -0.99
CA LEU A 81 12.34 2.43 0.09
C LEU A 81 13.63 2.91 0.73
N PHE A 82 13.71 4.19 1.04
CA PHE A 82 14.86 4.82 1.68
C PHE A 82 14.43 5.82 2.76
N LYS A 83 15.10 5.76 3.92
CA LYS A 83 14.92 6.73 5.01
C LYS A 83 16.16 6.78 5.91
N GLY A 84 16.74 7.97 6.09
CA GLY A 84 17.95 8.16 6.89
C GLY A 84 19.11 7.35 6.32
N SER A 85 19.60 6.35 7.05
CA SER A 85 20.65 5.42 6.61
C SER A 85 20.13 4.01 6.28
N LYS A 86 18.80 3.84 6.15
CA LYS A 86 18.17 2.55 5.90
C LYS A 86 17.59 2.50 4.49
N ALA A 87 17.77 1.36 3.84
CA ALA A 87 17.17 1.06 2.54
C ALA A 87 16.72 -0.40 2.47
N ILE A 88 15.66 -0.67 1.71
CA ILE A 88 15.20 -2.01 1.34
C ILE A 88 14.55 -1.95 -0.03
N SER A 89 14.65 -3.02 -0.82
CA SER A 89 14.12 -3.05 -2.18
C SER A 89 13.44 -4.36 -2.52
N THR A 90 12.52 -4.30 -3.47
CA THR A 90 11.84 -5.44 -4.10
C THR A 90 11.78 -5.22 -5.61
N THR A 91 11.59 -6.30 -6.37
CA THR A 91 11.53 -6.25 -7.83
C THR A 91 10.34 -7.06 -8.30
N ASP A 92 9.52 -6.47 -9.17
CA ASP A 92 8.65 -7.23 -10.04
C ASP A 92 9.51 -7.80 -11.18
N SER A 93 9.71 -9.12 -11.12
CA SER A 93 10.66 -9.86 -11.95
C SER A 93 9.97 -10.76 -12.99
N ILE A 94 8.63 -10.73 -13.06
CA ILE A 94 7.85 -11.58 -13.97
C ILE A 94 7.01 -10.66 -14.88
N PRO A 95 7.57 -10.22 -16.01
CA PRO A 95 6.91 -9.23 -16.86
C PRO A 95 5.56 -9.74 -17.37
N GLY A 96 4.50 -8.96 -17.16
CA GLY A 96 3.17 -9.21 -17.71
C GLY A 96 2.32 -10.23 -16.96
N ASP A 97 2.73 -10.67 -15.76
CA ASP A 97 1.89 -11.52 -14.90
C ASP A 97 0.84 -10.72 -14.10
N ASN A 98 0.96 -9.39 -14.08
CA ASN A 98 0.11 -8.48 -13.33
C ASN A 98 -0.03 -8.87 -11.85
N SER A 99 1.03 -9.47 -11.29
CA SER A 99 1.11 -9.87 -9.88
C SER A 99 2.05 -8.93 -9.12
N PRO A 100 1.76 -8.63 -7.85
CA PRO A 100 2.65 -7.80 -7.06
C PRO A 100 3.95 -8.55 -6.73
N SER A 101 5.06 -7.80 -6.71
CA SER A 101 6.34 -8.23 -6.15
C SER A 101 6.19 -8.63 -4.67
N PRO A 102 7.15 -9.35 -4.08
CA PRO A 102 7.19 -9.56 -2.63
C PRO A 102 7.09 -8.24 -1.85
N THR A 103 6.24 -8.21 -0.84
CA THR A 103 6.08 -7.05 0.04
C THR A 103 7.32 -6.84 0.91
N ILE A 104 7.80 -5.60 0.96
CA ILE A 104 8.93 -5.16 1.79
C ILE A 104 8.46 -4.19 2.87
N ALA A 105 9.18 -4.14 3.99
CA ALA A 105 8.90 -3.23 5.09
C ALA A 105 10.17 -2.54 5.58
N LEU A 106 10.19 -1.21 5.54
CA LEU A 106 11.29 -0.40 6.07
C LEU A 106 10.90 0.19 7.43
N ARG A 107 11.49 -0.33 8.51
CA ARG A 107 11.30 0.18 9.87
C ARG A 107 12.13 1.45 10.08
N GLY A 108 11.46 2.59 10.11
CA GLY A 108 12.08 3.90 10.29
C GLY A 108 11.24 4.89 11.10
N GLY A 109 10.11 4.47 11.66
CA GLY A 109 9.17 5.32 12.40
C GLY A 109 8.38 6.27 11.51
N GLY A 110 7.76 7.29 12.11
CA GLY A 110 7.09 8.38 11.40
C GLY A 110 8.04 9.28 10.58
N GLY A 111 7.43 10.16 9.80
CA GLY A 111 8.08 11.17 8.94
C GLY A 111 8.29 10.71 7.50
N LEU A 112 9.14 11.45 6.79
CA LEU A 112 9.39 11.28 5.36
C LEU A 112 10.18 10.01 5.02
N TYR A 113 9.72 9.31 3.98
CA TYR A 113 10.37 8.23 3.26
C TYR A 113 10.51 8.61 1.79
N PHE A 114 11.57 8.15 1.16
CA PHE A 114 11.71 8.17 -0.29
C PHE A 114 11.35 6.80 -0.85
N MET A 115 10.49 6.80 -1.84
CA MET A 115 10.05 5.63 -2.59
C MET A 115 10.54 5.79 -4.02
N ILE A 116 11.49 4.94 -4.42
CA ILE A 116 12.24 5.06 -5.67
C ILE A 116 11.83 3.90 -6.56
N ILE A 117 11.33 4.20 -7.75
CA ILE A 117 10.89 3.20 -8.72
C ILE A 117 11.76 3.33 -9.96
N ASN A 118 12.29 2.24 -10.47
CA ASN A 118 13.01 2.26 -11.75
C ASN A 118 12.69 1.03 -12.60
N LYS A 119 13.18 1.06 -13.84
CA LYS A 119 13.03 -0.02 -14.81
C LYS A 119 14.36 -0.37 -15.47
N THR A 120 14.41 -1.52 -16.15
CA THR A 120 15.65 -2.06 -16.73
C THR A 120 15.79 -1.86 -18.25
N LYS A 121 14.73 -1.46 -18.97
CA LYS A 121 14.76 -1.24 -20.43
C LYS A 121 13.95 -0.03 -20.87
N ALA A 122 14.19 0.42 -22.10
CA ALA A 122 13.33 1.40 -22.76
C ALA A 122 11.92 0.83 -22.96
N GLY A 123 10.93 1.71 -23.00
CA GLY A 123 9.51 1.41 -23.07
C GLY A 123 8.76 1.90 -21.84
N THR A 124 7.62 2.56 -22.06
CA THR A 124 6.70 3.00 -21.00
C THR A 124 6.18 1.80 -20.23
N ARG A 125 6.12 1.90 -18.90
CA ARG A 125 5.46 0.91 -18.05
C ARG A 125 4.35 1.53 -17.24
N ASN A 126 3.20 0.88 -17.18
CA ASN A 126 2.15 1.19 -16.24
C ASN A 126 2.40 0.39 -14.97
N VAL A 127 2.70 1.07 -13.86
CA VAL A 127 3.00 0.43 -12.59
C VAL A 127 1.96 0.82 -11.56
N ALA A 128 1.72 -0.05 -10.59
CA ALA A 128 0.97 0.24 -9.39
C ALA A 128 1.83 -0.11 -8.17
N VAL A 129 1.85 0.78 -7.19
CA VAL A 129 2.50 0.56 -5.89
C VAL A 129 1.43 0.59 -4.83
N GLU A 130 1.31 -0.50 -4.10
CA GLU A 130 0.54 -0.57 -2.87
C GLU A 130 1.49 -0.23 -1.71
N TYR A 131 1.11 0.75 -0.88
CA TYR A 131 1.93 1.14 0.26
C TYR A 131 1.10 1.54 1.47
N HIS A 132 1.68 1.31 2.65
CA HIS A 132 1.02 1.51 3.94
C HIS A 132 2.02 1.95 5.00
N CYS A 133 1.74 3.06 5.68
CA CYS A 133 2.37 3.36 6.96
C CYS A 133 1.68 2.53 8.05
N MET A 134 2.48 1.87 8.89
CA MET A 134 1.95 0.94 9.89
C MET A 134 2.64 1.07 11.25
N THR A 135 1.91 0.72 12.30
CA THR A 135 2.46 0.46 13.64
C THR A 135 3.28 -0.84 13.66
N ALA A 136 3.97 -1.09 14.79
CA ALA A 136 4.73 -2.33 14.99
C ALA A 136 3.86 -3.59 14.89
N ASP A 137 2.59 -3.48 15.26
CA ASP A 137 1.58 -4.56 15.28
C ASP A 137 0.79 -4.69 13.97
N ASN A 138 1.19 -3.98 12.90
CA ASN A 138 0.55 -3.97 11.58
C ASN A 138 -0.81 -3.26 11.51
N ASN A 139 -1.11 -2.33 12.43
CA ASN A 139 -2.25 -1.43 12.27
C ASN A 139 -1.85 -0.26 11.37
N HIS A 140 -2.74 0.20 10.48
CA HIS A 140 -2.45 1.32 9.58
C HIS A 140 -2.36 2.63 10.37
N THR A 141 -1.43 3.51 9.99
CA THR A 141 -1.31 4.88 10.49
C THR A 141 -1.51 5.89 9.35
N GLY A 142 -1.44 7.19 9.67
CA GLY A 142 -1.62 8.25 8.68
C GLY A 142 -0.53 8.22 7.62
N THR A 143 -0.92 8.43 6.36
CA THR A 143 -0.04 8.41 5.20
C THR A 143 -0.43 9.53 4.23
N ASP A 144 0.55 10.33 3.82
CA ASP A 144 0.42 11.29 2.72
C ASP A 144 1.47 10.98 1.64
N ILE A 145 1.14 11.30 0.38
CA ILE A 145 2.08 11.12 -0.74
C ILE A 145 2.24 12.38 -1.57
N LEU A 146 3.49 12.67 -1.93
CA LEU A 146 3.87 13.68 -2.90
C LEU A 146 4.67 13.01 -4.01
N LEU A 147 4.15 13.06 -5.24
CA LEU A 147 4.86 12.58 -6.42
C LEU A 147 5.79 13.68 -6.93
N THR A 148 7.09 13.39 -7.03
CA THR A 148 8.06 14.28 -7.69
C THR A 148 8.58 13.59 -8.94
N THR A 149 8.02 13.96 -10.10
CA THR A 149 8.56 13.56 -11.39
C THR A 149 9.57 14.61 -11.83
N TYR A 150 10.84 14.23 -11.97
CA TYR A 150 11.82 15.05 -12.68
C TYR A 150 11.79 14.62 -14.16
N GLU A 151 11.45 15.55 -15.05
CA GLU A 151 11.72 15.46 -16.49
C GLU A 151 13.06 16.12 -16.81
#